data_AF-A0A967IKY9-F1
#
_entry.id   AF-A0A967IKY9-F1
#
_cell.length_a   1.000
_cell.length_b   1.000
_cell.length_c   1.000
_cell.angle_alpha   90.00
_cell.angle_beta   90.00
_cell.angle_gamma   90.00
#
_symmetry.space_group_name_H-M   'P 1'
#
loop_
_entity.id
_entity.type
_entity.pdbx_description
1 polymer ?
#
loop_
_entity_poly.entity_id
_entity_poly.type
_entity_poly.pdbx_seq_one_letter_code
_entity_poly.pdbx_strand_id
1 'polypeptide(L)'
;REYIEAPRWADFLIALSVILFLINNFMTMFKSKRWTGIQGTLLGGLAFLALMYLPGMVYTKSMVKDQFWWWWVVHLWVEGAWEIIAGALLAFMLMKVTNAPRRVLEKWMYIEVGLVLFTGILGTGHHYYWIGTPSYWLWIGGIFSALEP
;
A
#
# COMPACT_ATOMS: atom_id res chain seq x y z
N ARG A 1 7.31 -19.57 2.62
CA ARG A 1 7.88 -18.34 2.04
C ARG A 1 8.11 -17.42 3.21
N GLU A 2 9.27 -16.78 3.35
CA GLU A 2 9.47 -15.81 4.45
C GLU A 2 8.39 -14.71 4.37
N TYR A 3 7.91 -14.21 5.51
CA TYR A 3 6.80 -13.23 5.66
C TYR A 3 5.41 -13.67 5.16
N ILE A 4 5.28 -14.81 4.47
CA ILE A 4 4.01 -15.45 4.10
C ILE A 4 4.09 -16.94 4.48
N GLU A 5 4.33 -17.18 5.77
CA GLU A 5 4.37 -18.51 6.39
C GLU A 5 2.98 -18.98 6.82
N ALA A 6 2.01 -18.06 6.87
CA ALA A 6 0.64 -18.36 7.21
C ALA A 6 0.10 -19.49 6.33
N PRO A 7 -0.56 -20.51 6.90
CA PRO A 7 -1.18 -21.55 6.09
C PRO A 7 -2.32 -20.96 5.26
N ARG A 8 -2.66 -21.60 4.14
CA ARG A 8 -3.65 -21.07 3.18
C ARG A 8 -4.99 -20.71 3.78
N TRP A 9 -5.48 -21.47 4.77
CA TRP A 9 -6.72 -21.13 5.47
C TRP A 9 -6.61 -19.80 6.23
N ALA A 10 -5.43 -19.49 6.79
CA ALA A 10 -5.18 -18.23 7.49
C ALA A 10 -5.04 -17.07 6.50
N ASP A 11 -4.40 -17.27 5.33
CA ASP A 11 -4.38 -16.27 4.25
C ASP A 11 -5.78 -15.79 3.88
N PHE A 12 -6.73 -16.73 3.74
CA PHE A 12 -8.13 -16.39 3.46
C PHE A 12 -8.77 -15.58 4.59
N LEU A 13 -8.49 -15.92 5.85
CA LEU A 13 -9.00 -15.16 6.99
C LEU A 13 -8.40 -13.75 7.06
N ILE A 14 -7.12 -13.59 6.75
CA ILE A 14 -6.45 -12.29 6.66
C ILE A 14 -7.12 -11.45 5.57
N ALA A 15 -7.22 -11.96 4.35
CA ALA A 15 -7.86 -11.25 3.24
C ALA A 15 -9.31 -10.87 3.57
N LEU A 16 -10.09 -11.80 4.13
CA LEU A 16 -11.46 -11.54 4.56
C LEU A 16 -11.53 -10.45 5.63
N SER A 17 -10.64 -10.48 6.63
CA SER A 17 -10.61 -9.48 7.70
C SER A 17 -10.33 -8.07 7.17
N VAL A 18 -9.38 -7.93 6.23
CA VAL A 18 -9.05 -6.66 5.58
C VAL A 18 -10.24 -6.15 4.76
N ILE A 19 -10.92 -7.02 4.02
CA ILE A 19 -12.13 -6.66 3.24
C ILE A 19 -13.26 -6.20 4.18
N LEU A 20 -13.53 -6.93 5.25
CA LEU A 20 -14.55 -6.56 6.23
C LEU A 20 -14.23 -5.22 6.90
N PHE A 21 -12.96 -4.99 7.22
CA PHE A 21 -12.50 -3.72 7.77
C PHE A 21 -12.68 -2.56 6.77
N LEU A 22 -12.32 -2.76 5.51
CA LEU A 22 -12.56 -1.79 4.43
C LEU A 22 -14.05 -1.47 4.29
N ILE A 23 -14.92 -2.48 4.24
CA ILE A 23 -16.38 -2.30 4.13
C ILE A 23 -16.90 -1.53 5.35
N ASN A 24 -16.46 -1.85 6.56
CA ASN A 24 -16.90 -1.16 7.76
C ASN A 24 -16.53 0.33 7.73
N ASN A 25 -15.29 0.65 7.35
CA ASN A 25 -14.84 2.04 7.19
C ASN A 25 -15.62 2.77 6.09
N PHE A 26 -15.81 2.12 4.94
CA PHE A 26 -16.59 2.67 3.83
C PHE A 26 -18.03 2.99 4.25
N MET A 27 -18.72 2.05 4.89
CA MET A 27 -20.10 2.24 5.35
C MET A 27 -20.20 3.35 6.40
N THR A 28 -19.19 3.50 7.26
CA THR A 28 -19.12 4.58 8.26
C THR A 28 -18.99 5.94 7.58
N MET A 29 -18.09 6.07 6.61
CA MET A 29 -17.93 7.30 5.83
C MET A 29 -19.15 7.61 4.97
N PHE A 30 -19.75 6.61 4.33
CA PHE A 30 -20.95 6.76 3.52
C PHE A 30 -22.11 7.33 4.35
N LYS A 31 -22.33 6.79 5.56
CA LYS A 31 -23.35 7.30 6.49
C LYS A 31 -23.10 8.72 6.96
N SER A 32 -21.85 9.18 7.00
CA SER A 32 -21.50 10.54 7.43
C SER A 32 -22.01 11.63 6.48
N LYS A 33 -22.31 11.28 5.22
CA LYS A 33 -22.69 12.20 4.12
C LYS A 33 -21.69 13.34 3.88
N ARG A 34 -20.49 13.27 4.44
CA ARG A 34 -19.42 14.26 4.32
C ARG A 34 -18.17 13.54 3.84
N TRP A 35 -17.76 13.87 2.62
CA TRP A 35 -16.57 13.32 2.00
C TRP A 35 -15.47 14.38 1.99
N THR A 36 -14.26 13.96 2.36
CA THR A 36 -13.06 14.80 2.41
C THR A 36 -11.92 14.09 1.73
N GLY A 37 -10.87 14.85 1.38
CA GLY A 37 -9.69 14.28 0.74
C GLY A 37 -9.03 13.24 1.63
N ILE A 38 -8.91 13.54 2.92
CA ILE A 38 -8.32 12.64 3.93
C ILE A 38 -9.07 11.31 4.02
N GLN A 39 -10.41 11.36 4.05
CA GLN A 39 -11.25 10.16 4.09
C GLN A 39 -11.11 9.32 2.81
N GLY A 40 -11.08 10.00 1.65
CA GLY A 40 -10.86 9.33 0.36
C GLY A 40 -9.51 8.64 0.30
N THR A 41 -8.44 9.30 0.73
CA THR A 41 -7.09 8.71 0.80
C THR A 41 -7.04 7.52 1.74
N LEU A 42 -7.67 7.59 2.92
CA LEU A 42 -7.74 6.45 3.84
C LEU A 42 -8.45 5.24 3.20
N LEU A 43 -9.58 5.44 2.55
CA LEU A 43 -10.28 4.35 1.84
C LEU A 43 -9.45 3.82 0.66
N GLY A 44 -8.76 4.69 -0.06
CA GLY A 44 -7.84 4.31 -1.13
C GLY A 44 -6.69 3.43 -0.61
N GLY A 45 -6.06 3.82 0.49
CA GLY A 45 -5.01 3.04 1.16
C GLY A 45 -5.51 1.68 1.65
N LEU A 46 -6.70 1.63 2.27
CA LEU A 46 -7.32 0.36 2.71
C LEU A 46 -7.72 -0.53 1.53
N ALA A 47 -8.17 0.04 0.42
CA ALA A 47 -8.44 -0.72 -0.80
C ALA A 47 -7.14 -1.25 -1.42
N PHE A 48 -6.08 -0.44 -1.45
CA PHE A 48 -4.76 -0.87 -1.91
C PHE A 48 -4.21 -2.00 -1.02
N LEU A 49 -4.35 -1.89 0.31
CA LEU A 49 -4.04 -2.95 1.27
C LEU A 49 -4.84 -4.23 0.98
N ALA A 50 -6.13 -4.16 0.66
CA ALA A 50 -6.88 -5.37 0.32
C ALA A 50 -6.37 -6.02 -0.98
N LEU A 51 -6.07 -5.21 -2.00
CA LEU A 51 -5.67 -5.69 -3.32
C LEU A 51 -4.26 -6.26 -3.35
N MET A 52 -3.30 -5.61 -2.70
CA MET A 52 -1.89 -6.01 -2.74
C MET A 52 -1.59 -7.30 -1.96
N TYR A 53 -2.52 -7.79 -1.13
CA TYR A 53 -2.40 -9.10 -0.49
C TYR A 53 -2.64 -10.27 -1.46
N LEU A 54 -3.54 -10.07 -2.44
CA LEU A 54 -4.03 -11.14 -3.31
C LEU A 54 -2.94 -11.85 -4.14
N PRO A 55 -1.92 -11.15 -4.71
CA PRO A 55 -0.84 -11.81 -5.45
C PRO A 55 -0.09 -12.88 -4.63
N GLY A 56 0.10 -12.69 -3.32
CA GLY A 56 0.76 -13.68 -2.44
C GLY A 56 -0.04 -14.97 -2.27
N MET A 57 -1.35 -14.92 -2.50
CA MET A 57 -2.22 -16.09 -2.42
C MET A 57 -2.05 -17.02 -3.64
N VAL A 58 -1.48 -16.53 -4.74
CA VAL A 58 -1.28 -17.31 -5.96
C VAL A 58 -0.10 -18.29 -5.78
N TYR A 59 -0.30 -19.51 -6.25
CA TYR A 59 0.77 -20.50 -6.34
C TYR A 59 1.41 -20.47 -7.73
N THR A 60 2.74 -20.48 -7.77
CA THR A 60 3.52 -20.58 -9.00
C THR A 60 4.62 -21.62 -8.84
N LYS A 61 4.86 -22.40 -9.90
CA LYS A 61 5.96 -23.37 -9.95
C LYS A 61 7.33 -22.71 -10.20
N SER A 62 7.35 -21.51 -10.77
CA SER A 62 8.59 -20.78 -11.06
C SER A 62 8.98 -19.94 -9.86
N MET A 63 10.19 -20.17 -9.34
CA MET A 63 10.75 -19.40 -8.23
C MET A 63 10.84 -17.90 -8.55
N VAL A 64 11.21 -17.54 -9.78
CA VAL A 64 11.27 -16.14 -10.24
C VAL A 64 9.91 -15.47 -10.13
N LYS A 65 8.86 -16.11 -10.65
CA LYS A 65 7.48 -15.58 -10.56
C LYS A 65 6.97 -15.57 -9.12
N ASP A 66 7.39 -16.54 -8.31
CA ASP A 66 7.04 -16.63 -6.89
C ASP A 66 7.55 -15.42 -6.14
N GLN A 67 8.85 -15.13 -6.26
CA GLN A 67 9.49 -13.98 -5.64
C GLN A 67 8.97 -12.66 -6.20
N PHE A 68 8.68 -12.59 -7.51
CA PHE A 68 8.10 -11.38 -8.10
C PHE A 68 6.77 -10.99 -7.43
N TRP A 69 5.80 -11.92 -7.34
CA TRP A 69 4.51 -11.63 -6.70
C TRP A 69 4.60 -11.53 -5.18
N TRP A 70 5.60 -12.17 -4.57
CA TRP A 70 5.85 -12.08 -3.14
C TRP A 70 6.22 -10.65 -2.72
N TRP A 71 7.04 -9.94 -3.51
CA TRP A 71 7.38 -8.54 -3.23
C TRP A 71 6.21 -7.58 -3.36
N TRP A 72 5.15 -7.93 -4.09
CA TRP A 72 3.92 -7.14 -4.06
C TRP A 72 3.25 -7.18 -2.69
N VAL A 73 3.39 -8.28 -1.95
CA VAL A 73 2.93 -8.33 -0.56
C VAL A 73 3.95 -7.67 0.35
N VAL A 74 5.21 -8.10 0.32
CA VAL A 74 6.17 -7.62 1.32
C VAL A 74 6.47 -6.12 1.18
N HIS A 75 6.57 -5.59 -0.03
CA HIS A 75 6.86 -4.18 -0.25
C HIS A 75 5.56 -3.39 -0.49
N LEU A 76 4.73 -3.72 -1.49
CA LEU A 76 3.54 -2.87 -1.74
C LEU A 76 2.43 -2.99 -0.69
N TRP A 77 2.21 -4.17 -0.11
CA TRP A 77 1.19 -4.34 0.93
C TRP A 77 1.67 -3.84 2.30
N VAL A 78 2.93 -4.08 2.70
CA VAL A 78 3.44 -3.61 3.99
C VAL A 78 3.89 -2.14 3.94
N GLU A 79 4.69 -1.74 2.96
CA GLU A 79 5.25 -0.40 2.88
C GLU A 79 4.27 0.53 2.18
N GLY A 80 3.99 0.30 0.89
CA GLY A 80 3.18 1.21 0.08
C GLY A 80 1.77 1.44 0.62
N ALA A 81 1.04 0.40 1.03
CA ALA A 81 -0.32 0.58 1.55
C ALA A 81 -0.36 1.29 2.90
N TRP A 82 0.58 0.96 3.81
CA TRP A 82 0.58 1.55 5.14
C TRP A 82 1.04 3.00 5.12
N GLU A 83 1.91 3.41 4.21
CA GLU A 83 2.29 4.82 4.06
C GLU A 83 1.11 5.69 3.60
N ILE A 84 0.25 5.19 2.70
CA ILE A 84 -0.98 5.90 2.31
C ILE A 84 -1.92 6.05 3.51
N ILE A 85 -2.11 4.96 4.27
CA ILE A 85 -2.97 4.94 5.46
C ILE A 85 -2.41 5.88 6.53
N ALA A 86 -1.10 5.80 6.80
CA ALA A 86 -0.41 6.63 7.77
C ALA A 86 -0.48 8.11 7.38
N GLY A 87 -0.25 8.47 6.12
CA GLY A 87 -0.39 9.84 5.63
C GLY A 87 -1.81 10.40 5.83
N ALA A 88 -2.84 9.59 5.57
CA ALA A 88 -4.23 9.99 5.83
C ALA A 88 -4.52 10.14 7.34
N LEU A 89 -4.07 9.21 8.17
CA LEU A 89 -4.24 9.28 9.62
C LEU A 89 -3.47 10.47 10.21
N LEU A 90 -2.26 10.74 9.75
CA LEU A 90 -1.45 11.88 10.17
C LEU A 90 -2.12 13.19 9.80
N ALA A 91 -2.60 13.34 8.56
CA ALA A 91 -3.33 14.52 8.13
C ALA A 91 -4.61 14.74 8.97
N PHE A 92 -5.34 13.66 9.29
CA PHE A 92 -6.49 13.72 10.19
C PHE A 92 -6.10 14.18 11.60
N MET A 93 -5.05 13.59 12.17
CA MET A 93 -4.56 13.93 13.52
C MET A 93 -4.11 15.38 13.59
N LEU A 94 -3.29 15.84 12.64
CA LEU A 94 -2.84 17.22 12.56
C LEU A 94 -4.01 18.19 12.45
N MET A 95 -5.05 17.87 11.67
CA MET A 95 -6.26 18.67 11.58
C MET A 95 -6.96 18.81 12.94
N LYS A 96 -6.93 17.76 13.77
CA LYS A 96 -7.57 17.75 15.09
C LYS A 96 -6.76 18.43 16.18
N VAL A 97 -5.44 18.38 16.13
CA VAL A 97 -4.58 18.87 17.24
C VAL A 97 -3.98 20.25 16.99
N THR A 98 -3.75 20.64 15.72
CA THR A 98 -3.03 21.90 15.39
C THR A 98 -3.95 23.04 14.97
N ASN A 99 -5.23 22.78 14.74
CA ASN A 99 -6.19 23.72 14.13
C ASN A 99 -5.73 24.25 12.74
N ALA A 100 -4.79 23.56 12.07
CA ALA A 100 -4.35 23.93 10.74
C ALA A 100 -5.51 23.79 9.71
N PRO A 101 -5.56 24.66 8.68
CA PRO A 101 -6.62 24.58 7.68
C PRO A 101 -6.58 23.24 6.93
N ARG A 102 -7.72 22.53 6.86
CA ARG A 102 -7.84 21.23 6.16
C ARG A 102 -7.25 21.27 4.75
N ARG A 103 -7.48 22.35 4.00
CA ARG A 103 -6.96 22.50 2.62
C ARG A 103 -5.43 22.45 2.54
N VAL A 104 -4.72 22.91 3.57
CA VAL A 104 -3.26 22.85 3.62
C VAL A 104 -2.81 21.42 3.90
N LEU A 105 -3.42 20.77 4.89
CA LEU A 105 -3.11 19.38 5.26
C LEU A 105 -3.41 18.40 4.12
N GLU A 106 -4.57 18.55 3.45
CA GLU A 106 -4.93 17.73 2.30
C GLU A 106 -3.91 17.86 1.15
N LYS A 107 -3.41 19.07 0.88
CA LYS A 107 -2.39 19.27 -0.17
C LYS A 107 -1.07 18.57 0.16
N TRP A 108 -0.58 18.71 1.39
CA TRP A 108 0.67 18.06 1.81
C TRP A 108 0.52 16.55 1.82
N MET A 109 -0.60 16.04 2.35
CA MET A 109 -0.93 14.61 2.29
C MET A 109 -0.94 14.09 0.85
N TYR A 110 -1.53 14.82 -0.10
CA TYR A 110 -1.52 14.39 -1.51
C TYR A 110 -0.14 14.41 -2.14
N ILE A 111 0.72 15.36 -1.78
CA ILE A 111 2.10 15.40 -2.25
C ILE A 111 2.86 14.19 -1.71
N GLU A 112 2.77 13.95 -0.40
CA GLU A 112 3.42 12.82 0.28
C GLU A 112 2.96 11.48 -0.29
N VAL A 113 1.66 11.23 -0.31
CA VAL A 113 1.07 10.00 -0.87
C VAL A 113 1.41 9.85 -2.36
N GLY A 114 1.41 10.94 -3.12
CA GLY A 114 1.75 10.92 -4.53
C GLY A 114 3.22 10.55 -4.78
N LEU A 115 4.14 11.10 -3.99
CA LEU A 115 5.57 10.79 -4.05
C LEU A 115 5.81 9.34 -3.67
N VAL A 116 5.32 8.91 -2.50
CA VAL A 116 5.40 7.53 -2.02
C VAL A 116 4.88 6.53 -3.05
N LEU A 117 3.70 6.74 -3.62
CA LEU A 117 3.15 5.83 -4.62
C LEU A 117 3.98 5.79 -5.89
N PHE A 118 4.46 6.95 -6.35
CA PHE A 118 5.25 7.04 -7.58
C PHE A 118 6.61 6.37 -7.42
N THR A 119 7.28 6.58 -6.28
CA THR A 119 8.60 6.01 -6.00
C THR A 119 8.48 4.55 -5.59
N GLY A 120 7.62 4.18 -4.64
CA GLY A 120 7.56 2.81 -4.11
C GLY A 120 6.99 1.75 -5.07
N ILE A 121 6.00 2.10 -5.91
CA ILE A 121 5.50 1.15 -6.92
C ILE A 121 6.62 0.70 -7.87
N LEU A 122 7.46 1.64 -8.30
CA LEU A 122 8.58 1.35 -9.19
C LEU A 122 9.83 0.92 -8.41
N GLY A 123 9.97 1.39 -7.18
CA GLY A 123 11.02 1.10 -6.21
C GLY A 123 11.04 -0.36 -5.80
N THR A 124 9.89 -1.05 -5.81
CA THR A 124 9.80 -2.52 -5.70
C THR A 124 10.79 -3.24 -6.61
N GLY A 125 11.14 -2.62 -7.75
CA GLY A 125 12.17 -3.08 -8.68
C GLY A 125 13.52 -3.43 -8.05
N HIS A 126 13.90 -2.81 -6.94
CA HIS A 126 15.18 -3.10 -6.26
C HIS A 126 15.28 -4.52 -5.72
N HIS A 127 14.13 -5.14 -5.49
CA HIS A 127 14.04 -6.52 -5.08
C HIS A 127 14.13 -7.50 -6.25
N TYR A 128 14.06 -7.01 -7.49
CA TYR A 128 14.05 -7.82 -8.69
C TYR A 128 15.44 -8.01 -9.32
N TYR A 129 16.47 -7.35 -8.78
CA TYR A 129 17.83 -7.32 -9.35
C TYR A 129 18.42 -8.71 -9.60
N TRP A 130 18.23 -9.62 -8.67
CA TRP A 130 18.95 -10.90 -8.65
C TRP A 130 18.05 -12.13 -8.61
N ILE A 131 16.75 -11.95 -8.87
CA ILE A 131 15.76 -13.05 -8.83
C ILE A 131 15.46 -13.63 -10.22
N GLY A 132 16.15 -13.18 -11.27
CA GLY A 132 15.97 -13.67 -12.66
C GLY A 132 14.93 -12.90 -13.49
N THR A 133 14.59 -11.66 -13.11
CA THR A 133 13.76 -10.77 -13.95
C THR A 133 14.61 -10.09 -15.04
N PRO A 134 13.99 -9.46 -16.06
CA PRO A 134 14.73 -8.74 -17.09
C PRO A 134 15.59 -7.58 -16.55
N SER A 135 16.71 -7.29 -17.22
CA SER A 135 17.72 -6.33 -16.79
C SER A 135 17.25 -4.88 -16.67
N TYR A 136 16.12 -4.50 -17.28
CA TYR A 136 15.57 -3.16 -17.14
C TYR A 136 15.19 -2.82 -15.69
N TRP A 137 14.93 -3.84 -14.85
CA TRP A 137 14.63 -3.65 -13.43
C TRP A 137 15.81 -3.11 -12.64
N LEU A 138 17.06 -3.33 -13.07
CA LEU A 138 18.23 -2.71 -12.45
C LEU A 138 18.13 -1.18 -12.49
N TRP A 139 17.71 -0.64 -13.64
CA TRP A 139 17.57 0.79 -13.84
C TRP A 139 16.32 1.34 -13.16
N ILE A 140 15.17 0.68 -13.34
CA ILE A 140 13.91 1.12 -12.73
C ILE A 140 14.02 1.06 -11.20
N GLY A 141 14.36 -0.11 -10.66
CA GLY A 141 14.54 -0.27 -9.22
C GLY A 141 15.57 0.70 -8.67
N GLY A 142 16.71 0.87 -9.34
CA GLY A 142 17.79 1.72 -8.85
C GLY A 142 17.44 3.19 -8.78
N ILE A 143 16.73 3.71 -9.78
CA ILE A 143 16.33 5.12 -9.80
C ILE A 143 15.21 5.36 -8.79
N PHE A 144 14.16 4.54 -8.79
CA PHE A 144 12.96 4.84 -8.01
C PHE A 144 13.10 4.51 -6.52
N SER A 145 13.81 3.44 -6.15
CA SER A 145 14.12 3.16 -4.73
C SER A 145 15.07 4.21 -4.13
N ALA A 146 15.95 4.83 -4.92
CA ALA A 146 16.80 5.92 -4.44
C ALA A 146 16.05 7.25 -4.23
N LEU A 147 14.84 7.37 -4.80
CA LEU A 147 13.95 8.51 -4.61
C LEU A 147 12.92 8.26 -3.50
N GLU A 148 12.83 7.02 -3.02
CA GLU A 148 11.98 6.65 -1.89
C GLU A 148 12.64 7.15 -0.58
N PRO A 149 11.91 7.90 0.27
CA PRO A 149 12.46 8.62 1.42
C PRO A 149 12.87 7.73 2.60
#